data_AF-A0A7S1AKR7-F1
#
_entry.id   AF-A0A7S1AKR7-F1
#
_cell.length_a   1.000
_cell.length_b   1.000
_cell.length_c   1.000
_cell.angle_alpha   90.00
_cell.angle_beta   90.00
_cell.angle_gamma   90.00
#
_symmetry.space_group_name_H-M   'P 1'
#
loop_
_entity.id
_entity.type
_entity.pdbx_description
1 polymer ?
#
loop_
_entity_poly.entity_id
_entity_poly.type
_entity_poly.pdbx_seq_one_letter_code
_entity_poly.pdbx_strand_id
1 'polypeptide(L)'
;MPPVFITSMFAIAWVVYTHLHLLPLLQMGEASAMLRGLLEFFVSQGLTSLLIICFTQVMCTEPGGVPRCPPWVADRPEDLVHWDASAVHLNERKTTGSRRYCKWCN
;
A
#
# COMPACT_ATOMS: atom_id res chain seq x y z
N MET A 1 -1.07 -4.60 12.32
CA MET A 1 -0.44 -3.58 11.45
C MET A 1 -0.23 -4.19 10.07
N PRO A 2 -1.20 -4.09 9.15
CA PRO A 2 -1.13 -4.67 7.81
C PRO A 2 0.18 -4.38 7.05
N PRO A 3 0.80 -3.19 7.17
CA PRO A 3 2.05 -2.88 6.46
C PRO A 3 3.23 -3.77 6.87
N VAL A 4 3.39 -4.04 8.17
CA VAL A 4 4.50 -4.87 8.69
C VAL A 4 4.37 -6.31 8.23
N PHE A 5 3.13 -6.81 8.14
CA PHE A 5 2.87 -8.15 7.62
C PHE A 5 3.26 -8.23 6.14
N ILE A 6 2.85 -7.26 5.33
CA ILE A 6 3.16 -7.20 3.90
C ILE A 6 4.68 -7.09 3.66
N THR A 7 5.38 -6.22 4.39
CA THR A 7 6.84 -6.12 4.28
C THR A 7 7.56 -7.39 4.71
N SER A 8 7.07 -8.08 5.74
CA SER A 8 7.62 -9.37 6.16
C SER A 8 7.46 -10.45 5.08
N MET A 9 6.35 -10.46 4.35
CA MET A 9 6.15 -11.40 3.24
C MET A 9 7.15 -11.15 2.11
N PHE A 10 7.38 -9.89 1.75
CA PHE A 10 8.40 -9.53 0.75
C PHE A 10 9.81 -9.94 1.20
N ALA A 11 10.15 -9.69 2.46
CA ALA A 11 11.45 -10.07 3.01
C ALA A 11 11.66 -11.59 2.99
N ILE A 12 10.66 -12.38 3.40
CA ILE A 12 10.74 -13.85 3.38
C ILE A 12 10.88 -14.35 1.94
N ALA A 13 10.04 -13.86 1.02
CA ALA A 13 10.11 -14.26 -0.39
C ALA A 13 11.49 -13.96 -0.99
N TRP A 14 12.06 -12.79 -0.67
CA TRP A 14 13.40 -12.40 -1.08
C TRP A 14 14.46 -13.34 -0.52
N VAL A 15 14.48 -13.60 0.80
CA VAL A 15 15.44 -14.51 1.44
C VAL A 15 15.36 -15.91 0.84
N VAL A 16 14.15 -16.45 0.68
CA VAL A 16 13.92 -17.79 0.10
C VAL A 16 14.47 -17.84 -1.33
N TYR A 17 14.16 -16.84 -2.16
CA TYR A 17 14.63 -16.80 -3.54
C TYR A 17 16.16 -16.67 -3.63
N THR A 18 16.78 -15.79 -2.84
CA THR A 18 18.23 -15.59 -2.85
C THR A 18 18.98 -16.83 -2.36
N HIS A 19 18.54 -17.44 -1.26
CA HIS A 19 19.26 -18.56 -0.64
C HIS A 19 18.97 -19.91 -1.31
N LEU A 20 17.74 -20.16 -1.74
CA LEU A 20 17.37 -21.47 -2.30
C LEU A 20 17.52 -21.55 -3.82
N HIS A 21 17.52 -20.42 -4.53
CA HIS A 21 17.64 -20.43 -5.99
C HIS A 21 18.95 -19.81 -6.46
N LEU A 22 19.30 -18.59 -6.03
CA LEU A 22 20.47 -17.91 -6.58
C LEU A 22 21.78 -18.46 -6.06
N LEU A 23 21.88 -18.67 -4.75
CA LEU A 23 23.07 -19.22 -4.12
C LEU A 23 23.50 -20.55 -4.75
N PRO A 24 22.62 -21.57 -4.94
CA PRO A 24 23.02 -22.80 -5.59
C PRO A 24 23.36 -22.60 -7.08
N LEU A 25 22.70 -21.69 -7.79
CA LEU A 25 23.04 -21.38 -9.20
C LEU A 25 24.46 -20.83 -9.34
N LEU A 26 24.87 -19.98 -8.38
CA LEU A 26 26.22 -19.41 -8.31
C LEU A 26 27.27 -20.43 -7.85
N GLN A 27 26.89 -21.45 -7.09
CA GLN A 27 27.80 -22.48 -6.56
C GLN A 27 28.08 -23.62 -7.55
N MET A 28 27.27 -23.82 -8.59
CA MET A 28 27.46 -24.91 -9.57
C MET A 28 28.73 -24.76 -10.45
N GLY A 29 29.39 -23.60 -10.43
CA GLY A 29 30.68 -23.39 -11.11
C GLY A 29 30.65 -23.45 -12.64
N GLU A 30 29.46 -23.61 -13.24
CA GLU A 30 29.27 -23.66 -14.68
C GLU A 30 29.14 -22.22 -15.23
N ALA A 31 29.95 -21.86 -16.23
CA ALA A 31 30.03 -20.48 -16.74
C ALA A 31 28.68 -19.96 -17.29
N SER A 32 27.90 -20.83 -17.94
CA SER A 32 26.55 -20.54 -18.45
C SER A 32 25.56 -20.28 -17.31
N ALA A 33 25.61 -21.10 -16.25
CA ALA A 33 24.78 -20.95 -15.06
C ALA A 33 25.15 -19.70 -14.26
N MET A 34 26.44 -19.35 -14.20
CA MET A 34 26.93 -18.16 -13.49
C MET A 34 26.43 -16.86 -14.13
N LEU A 35 26.49 -16.75 -15.47
CA LEU A 35 25.97 -15.58 -16.18
C LEU A 35 24.46 -15.43 -15.98
N ARG A 36 23.72 -16.55 -16.06
CA ARG A 36 22.28 -16.58 -15.80
C ARG A 36 21.97 -16.17 -14.36
N GLY A 37 22.71 -16.69 -13.39
CA GLY A 37 22.56 -16.35 -11.96
C GLY A 37 22.85 -14.89 -11.66
N LEU A 38 23.84 -14.29 -12.33
CA LEU A 38 24.11 -12.85 -12.24
C LEU A 38 22.96 -12.01 -12.81
N LEU A 39 22.44 -12.39 -13.98
CA LEU A 39 21.31 -11.68 -14.58
C LEU A 39 20.07 -11.78 -13.69
N GLU A 40 19.73 -12.98 -13.23
CA GLU A 40 18.65 -13.22 -12.29
C GLU A 40 18.85 -12.44 -10.97
N PHE A 41 20.08 -12.30 -10.50
CA PHE A 41 20.43 -11.47 -9.33
C PHE A 41 20.11 -10.01 -9.56
N PHE A 42 20.63 -9.40 -10.63
CA PHE A 42 20.40 -7.99 -10.90
C PHE A 42 18.93 -7.68 -11.13
N VAL A 43 18.21 -8.55 -11.85
CA VAL A 43 16.77 -8.40 -12.07
C VAL A 43 16.01 -8.51 -10.74
N SER A 44 16.30 -9.51 -9.93
CA SER A 44 15.64 -9.72 -8.64
C SER A 44 15.88 -8.56 -7.66
N GLN A 45 17.13 -8.06 -7.58
CA GLN A 45 17.46 -6.90 -6.74
C GLN A 45 16.84 -5.61 -7.26
N GLY A 46 16.78 -5.42 -8.58
CA GLY A 46 16.09 -4.30 -9.20
C GLY A 46 14.58 -4.30 -8.86
N LEU A 47 13.91 -5.44 -9.02
CA LEU A 47 12.48 -5.55 -8.72
C LEU A 47 12.18 -5.40 -7.22
N THR A 48 12.99 -6.03 -6.37
CA THR A 48 12.80 -5.97 -4.91
C THR A 48 13.02 -4.55 -4.38
N SER A 49 14.08 -3.87 -4.84
CA SER A 49 14.33 -2.49 -4.44
C SER A 49 13.24 -1.53 -4.91
N LEU A 50 12.79 -1.66 -6.17
CA LEU A 50 11.68 -0.87 -6.71
C LEU A 50 10.41 -1.07 -5.86
N LEU A 51 10.09 -2.31 -5.53
CA LEU A 51 8.91 -2.65 -4.73
C LEU A 51 8.98 -2.06 -3.32
N ILE A 52 10.14 -2.13 -2.66
CA ILE A 52 10.35 -1.50 -1.33
C ILE A 52 10.23 0.02 -1.42
N ILE A 53 10.81 0.64 -2.45
CA ILE A 53 10.74 2.10 -2.66
C ILE A 53 9.29 2.51 -2.86
N CYS A 54 8.57 1.87 -3.78
CA CYS A 54 7.16 2.18 -4.05
C CYS A 54 6.29 1.98 -2.80
N PHE A 55 6.49 0.88 -2.08
CA PHE A 55 5.75 0.62 -0.85
C PHE A 55 6.02 1.69 0.21
N THR A 56 7.29 2.08 0.39
CA THR A 56 7.68 3.12 1.34
C THR A 56 7.11 4.47 0.96
N GLN A 57 7.11 4.83 -0.33
CA GLN A 57 6.51 6.06 -0.82
C GLN A 57 5.01 6.11 -0.51
N VAL A 58 4.27 5.03 -0.77
CA VAL A 58 2.83 4.98 -0.44
C VAL A 58 2.60 5.13 1.06
N MET A 59 3.43 4.50 1.89
CA MET A 59 3.33 4.62 3.35
C MET A 59 3.63 6.02 3.88
N CYS A 60 4.54 6.76 3.23
CA CYS A 60 4.91 8.12 3.61
C CYS A 60 4.10 9.21 2.89
N THR A 61 3.26 8.85 1.93
CA THR A 61 2.41 9.81 1.22
C THR A 61 1.12 10.01 2.02
N GLU A 62 0.96 11.21 2.58
CA GLU A 62 -0.29 11.58 3.23
C GLU A 62 -1.43 11.59 2.20
N PRO A 63 -2.62 11.07 2.56
CA PRO A 63 -3.78 11.19 1.68
C PRO A 63 -4.10 12.67 1.49
N GLY A 64 -4.27 13.09 0.23
CA GLY A 64 -4.61 14.47 -0.10
C GLY A 64 -5.85 14.96 0.64
N GLY A 65 -5.82 16.23 1.08
CA GLY A 65 -6.95 16.87 1.73
C GLY A 65 -8.04 17.29 0.73
N VAL A 66 -9.27 17.40 1.22
CA VAL A 66 -10.39 17.95 0.43
C VAL A 66 -10.12 19.44 0.12
N PRO A 67 -10.22 19.88 -1.14
CA PRO A 67 -10.06 21.28 -1.50
C PRO A 67 -11.09 22.19 -0.81
N ARG A 68 -10.66 23.36 -0.33
CA ARG A 68 -11.56 24.36 0.27
C ARG A 68 -12.20 25.27 -0.79
N CYS A 69 -12.87 24.70 -1.78
CA CYS A 69 -13.57 25.47 -2.82
C CYS A 69 -15.07 25.10 -2.92
N PRO A 70 -15.92 25.99 -3.47
CA PRO A 70 -17.39 25.90 -3.36
C PRO A 70 -18.08 24.60 -3.81
N PRO A 71 -17.54 23.78 -4.73
CA PRO A 71 -18.15 22.48 -5.02
C PRO A 71 -17.81 21.38 -4.00
N TRP A 72 -16.86 21.62 -3.09
CA TRP A 72 -16.37 20.66 -2.09
C TRP A 72 -16.69 21.07 -0.65
N VAL A 73 -17.32 22.24 -0.47
CA VAL A 73 -17.70 22.80 0.83
C VAL A 73 -19.22 22.69 0.96
N ALA A 74 -19.69 21.91 1.94
CA ALA A 74 -21.10 21.66 2.22
C ALA A 74 -21.80 22.81 2.97
N ASP A 75 -21.30 24.06 2.86
CA ASP A 75 -21.79 25.21 3.63
C ASP A 75 -22.89 26.00 2.89
N ARG A 76 -23.50 25.45 1.85
CA ARG A 76 -24.63 26.11 1.20
C ARG A 76 -25.92 25.77 1.95
N PRO A 77 -26.58 26.75 2.61
CA PRO A 77 -27.88 26.52 3.26
C PRO A 77 -28.97 26.11 2.27
N GLU A 78 -28.76 26.33 0.97
CA GLU A 78 -29.63 25.93 -0.13
C GLU A 78 -29.51 24.44 -0.51
N ASP A 79 -28.41 23.75 -0.17
CA ASP A 79 -28.25 22.30 -0.37
C ASP A 79 -28.85 21.48 0.80
N LEU A 80 -29.08 22.12 1.96
CA LEU A 80 -29.70 21.51 3.15
C LEU A 80 -31.23 21.37 3.05
N VAL A 81 -31.86 22.02 2.06
CA VAL A 81 -33.34 22.01 1.92
C VAL A 81 -33.85 20.79 1.16
N HIS A 82 -32.97 20.00 0.51
CA HIS A 82 -33.37 18.84 -0.28
C HIS A 82 -32.73 17.51 0.11
N TRP A 83 -31.92 17.47 1.18
CA TRP A 83 -31.42 16.22 1.72
C TRP A 83 -32.32 15.72 2.84
N ASP A 84 -33.23 14.82 2.47
CA ASP A 84 -34.07 14.08 3.41
C ASP A 84 -33.15 13.33 4.41
N ALA A 85 -32.96 13.93 5.59
CA ALA A 85 -32.07 13.46 6.66
C ALA A 85 -32.44 12.07 7.21
N SER A 86 -33.52 11.49 6.69
CA SER A 86 -34.08 10.18 7.02
C SER A 86 -33.39 9.01 6.30
N ALA A 87 -32.66 9.26 5.20
CA ALA A 87 -32.27 8.17 4.28
C ALA A 87 -30.82 7.66 4.38
N VAL A 88 -29.91 8.31 5.11
CA VAL A 88 -28.51 7.85 5.17
C VAL A 88 -28.12 7.40 6.58
N HIS A 89 -28.59 6.20 6.92
CA HIS A 89 -28.10 5.41 8.04
C HIS A 89 -26.68 4.89 7.74
N LEU A 90 -25.66 5.75 7.80
CA LEU A 90 -24.25 5.34 7.77
C LEU A 90 -23.89 4.66 9.10
N ASN A 91 -24.10 3.36 9.15
CA ASN A 91 -23.87 2.50 10.31
C ASN A 91 -22.43 1.94 10.33
N GLU A 92 -21.46 2.73 9.87
CA GLU A 92 -20.06 2.31 9.83
C GLU A 92 -19.40 2.46 11.22
N ARG A 93 -18.96 1.33 11.79
CA ARG A 93 -18.27 1.28 13.07
C ARG A 93 -16.78 1.06 12.85
N LYS A 94 -15.93 1.61 13.73
CA LYS A 94 -14.51 1.24 13.78
C LYS A 94 -14.39 -0.23 14.20
N THR A 95 -13.26 -0.85 13.92
CA THR A 95 -12.90 -2.19 14.45
C THR A 95 -12.92 -2.25 15.98
N THR A 96 -12.82 -1.11 16.66
CA THR A 96 -12.98 -0.96 18.12
C THR A 96 -14.43 -0.87 18.60
N GLY A 97 -15.42 -0.97 17.70
CA GLY A 97 -16.85 -0.87 18.01
C GLY A 97 -17.38 0.57 18.16
N SER A 98 -16.51 1.57 18.29
CA SER A 98 -16.92 2.98 18.35
C SER A 98 -17.45 3.48 17.01
N ARG A 99 -18.48 4.35 17.02
CA ARG A 99 -19.03 5.02 15.82
C ARG A 99 -17.94 5.84 15.12
N ARG A 100 -17.82 5.73 13.80
CA ARG A 100 -16.98 6.68 13.03
C ARG A 100 -17.72 8.00 12.94
N TYR A 101 -17.35 8.96 13.79
CA TYR A 101 -17.70 10.36 13.53
C TYR A 101 -17.04 10.74 12.20
N CYS A 102 -17.86 11.11 11.22
CA CYS A 102 -17.35 11.68 9.98
C CYS A 102 -16.71 13.02 10.34
N LYS A 103 -15.42 13.20 10.06
CA LYS A 103 -14.71 14.46 10.29
C LYS A 103 -15.25 15.60 9.41
N TRP A 104 -16.11 15.29 8.46
CA TRP A 104 -16.65 16.21 7.45
C TRP A 104 -18.16 16.39 7.54
N CYS A 105 -18.83 15.72 8.48
CA CYS A 105 -20.23 15.98 8.79
C CYS A 105 -20.28 16.64 10.17
N ASN A 106 -20.20 17.97 10.18
CA ASN A 106 -20.78 18.78 11.24
C ASN A 106 -22.03 19.42 10.67
#